data_AF-A0A7X1L1H7-F1
#
_entry.id   AF-A0A7X1L1H7-F1
#
_cell.length_a   1.000
_cell.length_b   1.000
_cell.length_c   1.000
_cell.angle_alpha   90.00
_cell.angle_beta   90.00
_cell.angle_gamma   90.00
#
_symmetry.space_group_name_H-M   'P 1'
#
loop_
_entity.id
_entity.type
_entity.pdbx_description
1 polymer ?
#
loop_
_entity_poly.entity_id
_entity_poly.type
_entity_poly.pdbx_seq_one_letter_code
_entity_poly.pdbx_strand_id
1 'polypeptide(L)'
;MFFSKKRPGSKKRKKNRHLKIHDTLSISPENISEGSRFKGYDDYIVQDLVIKPYNIRFRMQRWQTPSGEYITGKLPEHIKGHYNINLVGYILHQYYHADVTQPLIFEQLLELGIDISSGQVNRIINENKDIFHAEKVGGVLKHGFNPKMVIISDDAGQFNSFP
;
A
#
# COMPACT_ATOMS: atom_id res chain seq x y z
N MET A 1 -31.45 -41.80 18.66
CA MET A 1 -31.03 -40.39 18.46
C MET A 1 -29.53 -40.30 18.63
N PHE A 2 -28.77 -40.17 17.54
CA PHE A 2 -27.32 -39.96 17.62
C PHE A 2 -27.05 -38.46 17.79
N PHE A 3 -26.64 -38.06 19.00
CA PHE A 3 -26.17 -36.70 19.24
C PHE A 3 -24.87 -36.47 18.46
N SER A 4 -24.93 -35.63 17.43
CA SER A 4 -23.74 -35.19 16.70
C SER A 4 -22.90 -34.32 17.63
N LYS A 5 -21.80 -34.89 18.12
CA LYS A 5 -20.83 -34.17 18.94
C LYS A 5 -20.12 -33.16 18.02
N LYS A 6 -20.41 -31.86 18.20
CA LYS A 6 -19.78 -30.78 17.42
C LYS A 6 -18.25 -30.92 17.49
N ARG A 7 -17.61 -30.91 16.32
CA ARG A 7 -16.15 -31.03 16.18
C ARG A 7 -15.42 -29.96 17.02
N PRO A 8 -14.30 -30.28 17.66
CA PRO A 8 -13.45 -29.30 18.33
C PRO A 8 -13.09 -28.17 17.35
N GLY A 9 -13.26 -26.91 17.75
CA GLY A 9 -13.02 -25.75 16.88
C GLY A 9 -14.26 -25.18 16.16
N SER A 10 -15.42 -25.83 16.24
CA SER A 10 -16.68 -25.29 15.69
C SER A 10 -17.13 -23.94 16.28
N LYS A 11 -16.62 -23.58 17.46
CA LYS A 11 -16.81 -22.26 18.11
C LYS A 11 -15.71 -21.24 17.78
N LYS A 12 -14.63 -21.62 17.06
CA LYS A 12 -13.59 -20.65 16.68
C LYS A 12 -14.16 -19.68 15.64
N ARG A 13 -13.95 -18.38 15.85
CA ARG A 13 -14.28 -17.33 14.86
C ARG A 13 -13.74 -17.79 13.50
N LYS A 14 -14.61 -17.81 12.48
CA LYS A 14 -14.17 -18.04 11.09
C LYS A 14 -13.30 -16.86 10.68
N LYS A 15 -11.98 -16.98 10.90
CA LYS A 15 -11.01 -15.88 10.71
C LYS A 15 -11.07 -15.27 9.31
N ASN A 16 -11.48 -16.06 8.32
CA ASN A 16 -11.36 -15.71 6.90
C ASN A 16 -12.70 -15.35 6.22
N ARG A 17 -13.82 -15.29 6.95
CA ARG A 17 -15.16 -15.16 6.33
C ARG A 17 -15.40 -13.84 5.59
N HIS A 18 -14.62 -12.80 5.88
CA HIS A 18 -14.75 -11.48 5.28
C HIS A 18 -13.44 -11.00 4.62
N LEU A 19 -12.45 -11.88 4.44
CA LEU A 19 -11.22 -11.50 3.74
C LEU A 19 -11.51 -11.36 2.25
N LYS A 20 -11.12 -10.21 1.67
CA LYS A 20 -11.09 -10.05 0.22
C LYS A 20 -9.95 -10.90 -0.33
N ILE A 21 -10.29 -11.87 -1.18
CA ILE A 21 -9.30 -12.66 -1.91
C ILE A 21 -8.82 -11.84 -3.11
N HIS A 22 -7.52 -11.56 -3.16
CA HIS A 22 -6.90 -10.75 -4.20
C HIS A 22 -6.38 -11.59 -5.38
N ASP A 23 -6.03 -12.85 -5.13
CA ASP A 23 -5.59 -13.81 -6.14
C ASP A 23 -6.01 -15.24 -5.74
N THR A 24 -6.18 -16.15 -6.70
CA THR A 24 -6.57 -17.55 -6.49
C THR A 24 -5.74 -18.46 -7.36
N LEU A 25 -4.90 -19.28 -6.72
CA LEU A 25 -4.06 -20.26 -7.40
C LEU A 25 -4.68 -21.65 -7.23
N SER A 26 -4.99 -22.31 -8.34
CA SER A 26 -5.40 -23.71 -8.32
C SER A 26 -4.17 -24.61 -8.34
N ILE A 27 -4.03 -25.45 -7.32
CA ILE A 27 -2.92 -26.40 -7.20
C ILE A 27 -3.46 -27.79 -7.53
N SER A 28 -2.93 -28.41 -8.57
CA SER A 28 -3.25 -29.80 -8.91
C SER A 28 -2.38 -30.74 -8.06
N PRO A 29 -2.91 -31.90 -7.61
CA PRO A 29 -2.07 -32.94 -7.04
C PRO A 29 -0.98 -33.36 -8.03
N GLU A 30 0.24 -33.59 -7.55
CA GLU A 30 1.36 -34.03 -8.41
C GLU A 30 1.06 -35.35 -9.13
N ASN A 31 0.34 -36.25 -8.46
CA ASN A 31 -0.06 -37.54 -9.02
C ASN A 31 -1.58 -37.72 -8.88
N ILE A 32 -2.25 -38.00 -10.00
CA ILE A 32 -3.67 -38.32 -10.05
C ILE A 32 -3.79 -39.72 -10.60
N SER A 33 -4.35 -40.65 -9.82
CA SER A 33 -4.54 -42.03 -10.28
C SER A 33 -5.54 -42.09 -11.43
N GLU A 34 -5.28 -42.98 -12.39
CA GLU A 34 -6.16 -43.21 -13.53
C GLU A 34 -7.58 -43.56 -13.08
N GLY A 35 -8.58 -43.00 -13.78
CA GLY A 35 -9.99 -43.12 -13.40
C GLY A 35 -10.46 -42.16 -12.30
N SER A 36 -9.57 -41.33 -11.73
CA SER A 36 -9.97 -40.25 -10.82
C SER A 36 -10.81 -39.19 -11.54
N ARG A 37 -11.77 -38.61 -10.82
CA ARG A 37 -12.56 -37.46 -11.28
C ARG A 37 -12.35 -36.26 -10.37
N PHE A 38 -12.40 -35.06 -10.97
CA PHE A 38 -12.39 -33.82 -10.21
C PHE A 38 -13.65 -33.70 -9.34
N LYS A 39 -13.47 -33.31 -8.06
CA LYS A 39 -14.57 -33.18 -7.08
C LYS A 39 -14.82 -31.74 -6.62
N GLY A 40 -13.87 -30.83 -6.86
CA GLY A 40 -13.90 -29.45 -6.36
C GLY A 40 -12.58 -29.08 -5.70
N TYR A 41 -12.58 -27.93 -5.01
CA TYR A 41 -11.43 -27.41 -4.29
C TYR A 41 -11.66 -27.47 -2.78
N ASP A 42 -10.59 -27.76 -2.03
CA ASP A 42 -10.50 -27.50 -0.60
C ASP A 42 -9.67 -26.23 -0.41
N ASP A 43 -10.34 -25.10 -0.17
CA ASP A 43 -9.68 -23.79 -0.12
C ASP A 43 -8.75 -23.64 1.11
N TYR A 44 -7.51 -23.23 0.85
CA TYR A 44 -6.54 -22.82 1.88
C TYR A 44 -6.14 -21.36 1.66
N ILE A 45 -6.48 -20.48 2.62
CA ILE A 45 -6.28 -19.04 2.49
C ILE A 45 -5.04 -18.60 3.27
N VAL A 46 -4.09 -17.98 2.57
CA VAL A 46 -2.90 -17.31 3.13
C VAL A 46 -3.07 -15.79 2.98
N GLN A 47 -2.68 -15.02 4.00
CA GLN A 47 -2.59 -13.56 3.94
C GLN A 47 -1.12 -13.16 3.80
N ASP A 48 -0.85 -12.29 2.83
CA ASP A 48 0.49 -11.81 2.51
C ASP A 48 0.52 -10.26 2.45
N LEU A 49 1.70 -9.66 2.51
CA LEU A 49 1.95 -8.22 2.47
C LEU A 49 2.72 -7.84 1.19
N VAL A 50 2.07 -7.10 0.30
CA VAL A 50 2.69 -6.62 -0.95
C VAL A 50 3.06 -5.14 -0.80
N ILE A 51 4.36 -4.85 -0.69
CA ILE A 51 4.91 -3.48 -0.73
C ILE A 51 5.69 -3.33 -2.03
N LYS A 52 5.38 -2.28 -2.81
CA LYS A 52 6.09 -1.97 -4.05
C LYS A 52 5.93 -0.50 -4.47
N PRO A 53 6.85 0.04 -5.29
CA PRO A 53 6.69 1.34 -5.91
C PRO A 53 5.45 1.39 -6.79
N TYR A 54 4.83 2.57 -6.85
CA TYR A 54 3.71 2.85 -7.75
C TYR A 54 4.01 4.11 -8.57
N ASN A 55 4.65 3.91 -9.71
CA ASN A 55 5.14 4.98 -10.56
C ASN A 55 4.05 5.46 -11.54
N ILE A 56 3.77 6.76 -11.55
CA ILE A 56 2.77 7.38 -12.44
C ILE A 56 3.51 8.26 -13.46
N ARG A 57 3.25 8.03 -14.75
CA ARG A 57 3.78 8.86 -15.84
C ARG A 57 2.72 9.83 -16.35
N PHE A 58 2.91 11.13 -16.09
CA PHE A 58 2.12 12.18 -16.73
C PHE A 58 2.70 12.52 -18.10
N ARG A 59 1.92 12.31 -19.16
CA ARG A 59 2.31 12.65 -20.53
C ARG A 59 1.63 13.97 -20.91
N MET A 60 2.39 15.05 -20.81
CA MET A 60 1.89 16.37 -21.19
C MET A 60 1.80 16.44 -22.72
N GLN A 61 0.59 16.61 -23.24
CA GLN A 61 0.43 16.88 -24.67
C GLN A 61 1.07 18.21 -25.01
N ARG A 62 1.68 18.30 -26.18
CA ARG A 62 2.22 19.53 -26.74
C ARG A 62 1.77 19.61 -28.19
N TRP A 63 1.07 20.69 -28.52
CA TRP A 63 0.50 20.95 -29.83
C TRP A 63 1.16 22.18 -30.43
N GLN A 64 1.38 22.19 -31.74
CA GLN A 64 1.81 23.38 -32.45
C GLN A 64 0.58 24.05 -33.08
N THR A 65 0.42 25.36 -32.90
CA THR A 65 -0.63 26.13 -33.55
C THR A 65 -0.29 26.34 -35.03
N PRO A 66 -1.26 26.68 -35.89
CA PRO A 66 -0.97 27.08 -37.27
C PRO A 66 -0.03 28.30 -37.39
N SER A 67 0.04 29.14 -36.35
CA SER A 67 0.98 30.27 -36.26
C SER A 67 2.39 29.88 -35.80
N GLY A 68 2.62 28.60 -35.48
CA GLY A 68 3.92 28.08 -35.05
C GLY A 68 4.18 28.08 -33.54
N GLU A 69 3.25 28.59 -32.73
CA GLU A 69 3.35 28.61 -31.26
C GLU A 69 3.07 27.22 -30.65
N TYR A 70 3.47 27.00 -29.39
CA TYR A 70 3.23 25.74 -28.70
C TYR A 70 2.20 25.86 -27.58
N ILE A 71 1.20 24.98 -27.59
CA ILE A 71 0.26 24.78 -26.48
C ILE A 71 0.64 23.50 -25.76
N THR A 72 0.99 23.60 -24.47
CA THR A 72 1.37 22.44 -23.65
C THR A 72 0.37 22.22 -22.53
N GLY A 73 0.00 20.96 -22.29
CA GLY A 73 -0.80 20.57 -21.14
C GLY A 73 -0.08 20.92 -19.82
N LYS A 74 -0.85 21.17 -18.77
CA LYS A 74 -0.32 21.49 -17.43
C LYS A 74 -0.55 20.34 -16.45
N LEU A 75 0.42 20.11 -15.57
CA LEU A 75 0.22 19.19 -14.45
C LEU A 75 -0.89 19.74 -13.55
N PRO A 76 -1.69 18.88 -12.90
CA PRO A 76 -2.60 19.31 -11.85
C PRO A 76 -1.85 20.07 -10.75
N GLU A 77 -2.42 21.15 -10.23
CA GLU A 77 -1.77 22.06 -9.26
C GLU A 77 -1.32 21.38 -7.96
N HIS A 78 -1.99 20.29 -7.58
CA HIS A 78 -1.67 19.51 -6.39
C HIS A 78 -0.42 18.63 -6.55
N ILE A 79 0.10 18.46 -7.78
CA ILE A 79 1.31 17.68 -8.04
C ILE A 79 2.50 18.63 -7.99
N LYS A 80 3.27 18.52 -6.90
CA LYS A 80 4.51 19.27 -6.69
C LYS A 80 5.68 18.30 -6.52
N GLY A 81 6.69 18.43 -7.38
CA GLY A 81 7.87 17.58 -7.35
C GLY A 81 7.65 16.18 -7.94
N HIS A 82 8.56 15.25 -7.61
CA HIS A 82 8.62 13.90 -8.17
C HIS A 82 8.05 12.80 -7.26
N TYR A 83 7.80 13.11 -5.99
CA TYR A 83 7.28 12.15 -5.01
C TYR A 83 5.84 12.53 -4.64
N ASN A 84 4.93 11.57 -4.82
CA ASN A 84 3.52 11.81 -4.54
C ASN A 84 3.28 11.89 -3.02
N ILE A 85 2.16 12.51 -2.63
CA ILE A 85 1.75 12.78 -1.26
C ILE A 85 1.82 11.54 -0.36
N ASN A 86 1.43 10.37 -0.88
CA ASN A 86 1.43 9.14 -0.08
C ASN A 86 2.84 8.65 0.27
N LEU A 87 3.82 8.81 -0.63
CA LEU A 87 5.21 8.46 -0.34
C LEU A 87 5.82 9.49 0.62
N VAL A 88 5.50 10.77 0.45
CA VAL A 88 5.89 11.83 1.38
C VAL A 88 5.32 11.54 2.77
N GLY A 89 4.02 11.25 2.88
CA GLY A 89 3.35 10.91 4.12
C GLY A 89 3.95 9.67 4.79
N TYR A 90 4.27 8.62 4.02
CA TYR A 90 4.99 7.45 4.53
C TYR A 90 6.34 7.83 5.15
N ILE A 91 7.17 8.61 4.45
CA ILE A 91 8.49 9.05 4.95
C ILE A 91 8.34 9.87 6.24
N LEU A 92 7.40 10.82 6.27
CA LEU A 92 7.15 11.66 7.44
C LEU A 92 6.63 10.85 8.63
N HIS A 93 5.74 9.89 8.39
CA HIS A 93 5.25 8.98 9.41
C HIS A 93 6.39 8.14 10.00
N GLN A 94 7.22 7.54 9.14
CA GLN A 94 8.36 6.73 9.60
C GLN A 94 9.30 7.54 10.50
N TYR A 95 9.55 8.80 10.15
CA TYR A 95 10.44 9.66 10.92
C TYR A 95 9.81 10.18 12.22
N TYR A 96 8.58 10.70 12.18
CA TYR A 96 7.97 11.41 13.32
C TYR A 96 7.15 10.52 14.25
N HIS A 97 6.62 9.40 13.78
CA HIS A 97 5.75 8.52 14.57
C HIS A 97 6.37 7.15 14.86
N ALA A 98 7.25 6.67 13.99
CA ALA A 98 7.93 5.38 14.19
C ALA A 98 9.41 5.52 14.58
N ASP A 99 9.89 6.75 14.83
CA ASP A 99 11.27 7.06 15.24
C ASP A 99 12.37 6.42 14.36
N VAL A 100 12.07 6.16 13.08
CA VAL A 100 13.04 5.58 12.14
C VAL A 100 14.03 6.67 11.71
N THR A 101 15.32 6.35 11.80
CA THR A 101 16.38 7.31 11.44
C THR A 101 16.39 7.58 9.94
N GLN A 102 16.80 8.79 9.52
CA GLN A 102 16.85 9.15 8.09
C GLN A 102 17.71 8.19 7.25
N PRO A 103 18.89 7.71 7.72
CA PRO A 103 19.66 6.72 6.97
C PRO A 103 18.91 5.41 6.73
N LEU A 104 18.21 4.89 7.74
CA LEU A 104 17.42 3.65 7.61
C LEU A 104 16.20 3.84 6.70
N ILE A 105 15.53 5.00 6.77
CA ILE A 105 14.46 5.33 5.83
C ILE A 105 15.00 5.33 4.40
N PHE A 106 16.16 5.97 4.17
CA PHE A 106 16.79 6.01 2.86
C PHE A 106 17.13 4.61 2.33
N GLU A 107 17.78 3.77 3.13
CA GLU A 107 18.11 2.38 2.78
C GLU A 107 16.85 1.58 2.44
N GLN A 108 15.81 1.66 3.30
CA GLN A 108 14.54 0.98 3.08
C GLN A 108 13.88 1.40 1.76
N LEU A 109 13.89 2.69 1.43
CA LEU A 109 13.30 3.18 0.18
C LEU A 109 14.05 2.63 -1.04
N LEU A 110 15.38 2.53 -0.98
CA LEU A 110 16.18 1.94 -2.06
C LEU A 110 15.89 0.44 -2.22
N GLU A 111 15.81 -0.31 -1.11
CA GLU A 111 15.45 -1.74 -1.12
C GLU A 111 14.07 -1.99 -1.73
N LEU A 112 13.13 -1.09 -1.45
CA LEU A 112 11.80 -1.10 -2.06
C LEU A 112 11.81 -0.67 -3.54
N GLY A 113 12.94 -0.20 -4.08
CA GLY A 113 13.06 0.24 -5.47
C GLY A 113 12.56 1.66 -5.74
N ILE A 114 12.49 2.51 -4.70
CA ILE A 114 12.24 3.94 -4.83
C ILE A 114 13.55 4.64 -5.13
N ASP A 115 13.65 5.27 -6.30
CA ASP A 115 14.80 6.10 -6.68
C ASP A 115 14.69 7.47 -6.00
N ILE A 116 15.48 7.66 -4.94
CA ILE A 116 15.53 8.87 -4.13
C ILE A 116 16.95 9.08 -3.61
N SER A 117 17.34 10.33 -3.33
CA SER A 117 18.62 10.65 -2.68
C SER A 117 18.42 10.94 -1.19
N SER A 118 19.48 10.74 -0.39
CA SER A 118 19.49 11.12 1.04
C SER A 118 19.14 12.59 1.26
N GLY A 119 19.61 13.48 0.37
CA GLY A 119 19.25 14.89 0.39
C GLY A 119 17.76 15.15 0.17
N GLN A 120 17.10 14.36 -0.68
CA GLN A 120 15.64 14.44 -0.87
C GLN A 120 14.88 13.92 0.35
N VAL A 121 15.35 12.87 1.02
CA VAL A 121 14.77 12.39 2.29
C VAL A 121 14.85 13.50 3.34
N ASN A 122 16.02 14.09 3.53
CA ASN A 122 16.22 15.20 4.46
C ASN A 122 15.33 16.42 4.11
N ARG A 123 15.21 16.74 2.81
CA ARG A 123 14.34 17.82 2.33
C ARG A 123 12.88 17.54 2.67
N ILE A 124 12.39 16.33 2.41
CA ILE A 124 11.02 15.93 2.69
C ILE A 124 10.72 16.11 4.18
N ILE A 125 11.60 15.62 5.04
CA ILE A 125 11.43 15.69 6.51
C ILE A 125 11.41 17.14 7.00
N ASN A 126 12.29 18.01 6.48
CA ASN A 126 12.42 19.37 7.01
C ASN A 126 11.45 20.39 6.40
N GLU A 127 11.08 20.24 5.12
CA GLU A 127 10.30 21.25 4.38
C GLU A 127 8.80 20.95 4.27
N ASN A 128 8.34 19.70 4.48
CA ASN A 128 6.93 19.33 4.30
C ASN A 128 6.13 19.23 5.61
N LYS A 129 6.53 19.96 6.66
CA LYS A 129 5.84 19.96 7.97
C LYS A 129 4.37 20.37 7.85
N ASP A 130 4.07 21.34 6.99
CA ASP A 130 2.70 21.85 6.80
C ASP A 130 1.78 20.84 6.09
N ILE A 131 2.34 19.99 5.24
CA ILE A 131 1.60 18.95 4.51
C ILE A 131 1.12 17.86 5.48
N PHE A 132 1.93 17.56 6.51
CA PHE A 132 1.60 16.61 7.58
C PHE A 132 0.40 17.07 8.41
N HIS A 133 0.20 18.38 8.56
CA HIS A 133 -0.95 18.93 9.28
C HIS A 133 -2.22 18.99 8.42
N ALA A 134 -2.09 19.10 7.09
CA ALA A 134 -3.22 19.14 6.16
C ALA A 134 -3.91 17.76 6.00
N GLU A 135 -3.22 16.65 6.29
CA GLU A 135 -3.82 15.30 6.25
C GLU A 135 -4.93 15.08 7.30
N LYS A 136 -4.98 15.91 8.35
CA LYS A 136 -6.11 15.91 9.30
C LYS A 136 -7.40 16.53 8.74
N VAL A 137 -7.36 17.21 7.60
CA VAL A 137 -8.53 17.92 7.02
C VAL A 137 -8.72 17.56 5.53
N GLY A 138 -9.19 16.34 5.27
CA GLY A 138 -10.24 16.06 4.28
C GLY A 138 -10.12 16.57 2.83
N GLY A 139 -8.92 16.70 2.25
CA GLY A 139 -8.74 17.36 0.94
C GLY A 139 -8.32 16.52 -0.27
N VAL A 140 -7.89 15.25 -0.12
CA VAL A 140 -7.14 14.53 -1.18
C VAL A 140 -7.96 13.43 -1.88
N LEU A 141 -9.29 13.41 -1.71
CA LEU A 141 -10.13 12.29 -2.16
C LEU A 141 -10.47 12.26 -3.65
N LYS A 142 -10.10 13.25 -4.47
CA LYS A 142 -10.73 13.39 -5.80
C LYS A 142 -9.85 13.14 -7.04
N HIS A 143 -8.51 13.26 -6.99
CA HIS A 143 -7.70 13.15 -8.22
C HIS A 143 -6.31 12.47 -8.09
N GLY A 144 -5.89 12.04 -6.91
CA GLY A 144 -4.56 11.44 -6.69
C GLY A 144 -4.53 10.17 -5.83
N PHE A 145 -5.69 9.73 -5.33
CA PHE A 145 -5.80 8.52 -4.52
C PHE A 145 -5.77 7.28 -5.41
N ASN A 146 -4.76 6.43 -5.24
CA ASN A 146 -4.82 5.08 -5.79
C ASN A 146 -5.79 4.28 -4.90
N PRO A 147 -6.94 3.83 -5.41
CA PRO A 147 -7.94 3.12 -4.61
C PRO A 147 -7.46 1.76 -4.08
N LYS A 148 -6.28 1.30 -4.49
CA LYS A 148 -5.62 0.09 -4.00
C LYS A 148 -4.53 0.37 -2.96
N MET A 149 -4.25 1.63 -2.63
CA MET A 149 -3.20 2.00 -1.69
C MET A 149 -3.70 1.91 -0.25
N VAL A 150 -2.99 1.15 0.56
CA VAL A 150 -3.22 1.03 2.00
C VAL A 150 -2.00 1.65 2.68
N ILE A 151 -2.23 2.69 3.46
CA ILE A 151 -1.21 3.24 4.36
C ILE A 151 -1.34 2.45 5.65
N ILE A 152 -0.28 1.71 6.00
CA ILE A 152 -0.18 0.99 7.27
C ILE A 152 0.56 1.92 8.23
N SER A 153 -0.12 2.32 9.30
CA SER A 153 0.45 3.01 10.45
C SER A 153 0.28 2.07 11.64
N ASP A 154 1.39 1.68 12.26
CA ASP A 154 1.39 0.91 13.51
C ASP A 154 1.45 1.92 14.66
N ASP A 155 0.32 2.14 15.34
CA ASP A 155 0.28 2.90 16.59
C ASP A 155 0.69 1.94 17.72
N ALA A 156 1.99 1.89 18.01
CA ALA A 156 2.51 1.17 19.17
C ALA A 156 2.24 2.00 20.45
N GLY A 157 0.98 2.00 20.89
CA GLY A 157 0.57 2.56 22.18
C GLY A 157 1.18 1.79 23.35
N GLN A 158 2.23 2.38 23.95
CA GLN A 158 2.61 2.36 25.37
C GLN A 158 1.97 1.26 26.27
N PHE A 159 2.80 0.35 26.78
CA PHE A 159 2.46 -0.42 27.98
C PHE A 159 2.45 0.51 29.20
N ASN A 160 1.28 1.01 29.60
CA ASN A 160 1.10 1.48 30.97
C ASN A 160 0.99 0.27 31.89
N SER A 161 2.12 -0.18 32.44
CA SER A 161 2.12 -1.02 33.63
C SER A 161 2.21 -0.12 34.86
N PHE A 162 1.06 0.14 35.50
CA PHE A 162 1.00 0.53 36.91
C PHE A 162 -0.13 -0.26 37.58
N PRO A 163 0.07 -0.82 38.77
CA PRO A 163 -0.79 -0.52 39.90
C PRO A 163 -0.44 0.86 40.51
#